data_AF-A0A7C1XR44-F1
#
_entry.id   AF-A0A7C1XR44-F1
#
_cell.length_a   1.000
_cell.length_b   1.000
_cell.length_c   1.000
_cell.angle_alpha   90.00
_cell.angle_beta   90.00
_cell.angle_gamma   90.00
#
_symmetry.space_group_name_H-M   'P 1'
#
loop_
_entity.id
_entity.type
_entity.pdbx_description
1 polymer ?
#
loop_
_entity_poly.entity_id
_entity_poly.type
_entity_poly.pdbx_seq_one_letter_code
_entity_poly.pdbx_strand_id
1 'polypeptide(L)' 'MYNPHTGNWSYAPADARPRYNPYAGEWELAPDDYQPRYNPYAGRWEITDPDAELKYNPYEGEWEFAPPWDGLE' A
#
# COMPACT_ATOMS: atom_id res chain seq x y z
N MET A 1 -7.59 -10.95 -0.08
CA MET A 1 -6.67 -11.81 0.71
C MET A 1 -6.84 -11.52 2.19
N TYR A 2 -6.70 -12.55 3.04
CA TYR A 2 -6.85 -12.42 4.49
C TYR A 2 -5.52 -12.08 5.16
N ASN A 3 -5.52 -11.07 6.03
CA ASN A 3 -4.39 -10.76 6.89
C ASN A 3 -4.67 -11.25 8.34
N PRO A 4 -3.96 -12.27 8.84
CA PRO A 4 -4.19 -12.81 10.19
C PRO A 4 -3.80 -11.85 11.32
N HIS A 5 -2.95 -10.85 11.06
CA HIS A 5 -2.51 -9.90 12.09
C HIS A 5 -3.53 -8.79 12.34
N THR A 6 -4.33 -8.45 11.33
CA THR A 6 -5.40 -7.45 11.43
C THR A 6 -6.78 -8.09 11.51
N GLY A 7 -6.91 -9.36 11.13
CA GLY A 7 -8.20 -10.06 11.06
C GLY A 7 -9.07 -9.65 9.88
N ASN A 8 -8.53 -8.88 8.93
CA ASN A 8 -9.30 -8.26 7.84
C ASN A 8 -9.03 -8.92 6.48
N TRP A 9 -10.04 -8.84 5.61
CA TRP A 9 -9.92 -9.16 4.19
C TRP A 9 -9.72 -7.85 3.39
N SER A 10 -8.76 -7.83 2.48
CA SER A 10 -8.53 -6.70 1.58
C SER A 10 -8.25 -7.17 0.15
N TYR A 11 -8.37 -6.27 -0.83
CA TYR A 11 -7.85 -6.51 -2.17
C TYR A 11 -6.32 -6.39 -2.13
N ALA A 12 -5.61 -7.39 -2.66
CA ALA A 12 -4.15 -7.44 -2.69
C ALA A 12 -3.69 -8.34 -3.84
N PRO A 13 -2.47 -8.14 -4.36
CA PRO A 13 -1.85 -9.04 -5.33
C PRO A 13 -1.84 -10.50 -4.87
N ALA A 14 -1.86 -11.44 -5.81
CA ALA A 14 -1.96 -12.87 -5.51
C ALA A 14 -0.77 -13.42 -4.70
N ASP A 15 0.39 -12.80 -4.84
CA ASP A 15 1.65 -13.11 -4.17
C ASP A 15 1.87 -12.29 -2.88
N ALA A 16 0.93 -11.42 -2.51
CA ALA A 16 1.03 -10.61 -1.31
C ALA A 16 1.10 -11.47 -0.04
N ARG A 17 1.83 -10.99 0.96
CA ARG A 17 1.95 -11.62 2.27
C ARG A 17 1.84 -10.55 3.36
N PRO A 18 1.46 -10.92 4.60
CA PRO A 18 1.52 -9.99 5.71
C PRO A 18 2.95 -9.49 5.92
N ARG A 19 3.13 -8.18 5.90
CA ARG A 19 4.40 -7.50 6.12
C ARG A 19 4.20 -6.41 7.17
N TYR A 20 5.15 -6.33 8.09
CA TYR A 20 5.12 -5.31 9.14
C TYR A 20 5.82 -4.05 8.66
N ASN A 21 5.13 -2.92 8.72
CA ASN A 21 5.67 -1.60 8.46
C ASN A 21 6.10 -0.98 9.80
N PRO A 22 7.41 -0.94 10.14
CA PRO A 22 7.87 -0.42 11.42
C PRO A 22 7.68 1.09 11.58
N TYR A 23 7.48 1.83 10.49
CA TYR A 23 7.30 3.28 10.52
C TYR A 23 5.85 3.68 10.81
N ALA A 24 4.90 2.86 10.38
CA ALA A 24 3.47 3.03 10.69
C ALA A 24 3.01 2.20 11.90
N GLY A 25 3.78 1.17 12.27
CA GLY A 25 3.45 0.29 13.40
C GLY A 25 2.35 -0.73 13.08
N GLU A 26 2.14 -1.04 11.81
CA GLU A 26 1.00 -1.85 11.34
C GLU A 26 1.40 -2.98 10.38
N TRP A 27 0.47 -3.92 10.18
CA TRP A 27 0.63 -5.04 9.27
C TRP A 27 -0.18 -4.82 8.00
N GLU A 28 0.48 -4.84 6.85
CA GLU A 28 -0.11 -4.63 5.54
C GLU A 28 0.07 -5.89 4.69
N LEU A 29 -0.78 -6.10 3.67
CA LEU A 29 -0.55 -7.15 2.69
C LEU A 29 0.19 -6.56 1.50
N ALA A 30 1.40 -7.04 1.24
CA ALA A 30 2.18 -6.59 0.10
C ALA A 30 3.08 -7.71 -0.46
N PRO A 31 3.41 -7.67 -1.77
CA PRO A 31 4.48 -8.48 -2.36
C PRO A 31 5.83 -8.26 -1.68
N ASP A 32 6.78 -9.17 -1.90
CA ASP A 32 8.09 -9.14 -1.22
C ASP A 32 8.98 -7.97 -1.67
N ASP A 33 8.85 -7.53 -2.93
CA ASP A 33 9.63 -6.46 -3.55
C ASP A 33 9.18 -5.05 -3.16
N TYR A 34 7.98 -4.92 -2.58
CA TYR A 34 7.45 -3.63 -2.12
C TYR A 34 8.28 -3.09 -0.94
N GLN A 35 8.29 -1.77 -0.75
CA GLN A 35 9.09 -1.12 0.30
C GLN A 35 8.30 -0.01 0.99
N PRO A 36 8.53 0.23 2.30
CA PRO A 36 7.98 1.39 2.98
C PRO A 36 8.45 2.69 2.32
N ARG A 37 7.50 3.54 1.92
CA ARG A 37 7.76 4.88 1.38
C ARG A 37 6.91 5.89 2.12
N TYR A 38 7.49 7.08 2.35
CA TYR A 38 6.80 8.15 3.05
C TYR A 38 6.01 9.00 2.06
N ASN A 39 4.74 9.19 2.35
CA ASN A 39 3.84 10.08 1.63
C ASN A 39 3.79 11.45 2.34
N PRO A 40 4.45 12.48 1.81
CA PRO A 40 4.53 13.79 2.47
C PRO A 40 3.20 14.56 2.43
N TYR A 41 2.27 14.19 1.55
CA TYR A 41 0.97 14.86 1.43
C TYR A 41 -0.04 14.31 2.44
N ALA A 42 0.02 13.00 2.73
CA ALA A 42 -0.82 12.35 3.74
C ALA A 42 -0.15 12.26 5.13
N GLY A 43 1.17 12.45 5.21
CA GLY A 43 1.92 12.39 6.47
C GLY A 43 2.07 10.98 7.05
N ARG A 44 2.04 9.94 6.20
CA ARG A 44 2.07 8.52 6.60
C ARG A 44 3.10 7.72 5.80
N TRP A 45 3.50 6.57 6.34
CA TRP A 45 4.33 5.59 5.66
C TRP A 45 3.46 4.46 5.12
N GLU A 46 3.71 4.03 3.89
CA GLU A 46 2.91 3.03 3.18
C GLU A 46 3.86 1.99 2.58
N ILE A 47 3.53 0.69 2.65
CA ILE A 47 4.28 -0.33 1.89
C ILE A 47 3.76 -0.30 0.45
N THR A 48 4.61 0.09 -0.49
CA THR A 48 4.20 0.29 -1.89
C THR A 48 5.19 -0.27 -2.89
N ASP A 49 4.74 -0.38 -4.14
CA ASP A 49 5.52 -0.81 -5.28
C ASP A 49 6.73 0.14 -5.48
N PRO A 50 7.93 -0.38 -5.78
CA PRO A 50 9.11 0.46 -6.01
C PRO A 50 8.90 1.48 -7.13
N ASP A 51 8.11 1.15 -8.14
CA ASP A 51 7.80 1.99 -9.29
C ASP A 51 6.51 2.81 -9.10
N ALA A 52 5.85 2.72 -7.93
CA ALA A 52 4.68 3.54 -7.66
C ALA A 52 4.99 5.04 -7.59
N GLU A 53 4.03 5.85 -8.01
CA GLU A 53 4.11 7.31 -7.96
C GLU A 53 2.97 7.90 -7.14
N LEU A 54 3.23 9.03 -6.48
CA LEU A 54 2.19 9.76 -5.77
C LEU A 54 1.20 10.34 -6.77
N LYS A 55 -0.06 9.94 -6.65
CA LYS A 55 -1.17 10.49 -7.43
C LYS A 55 -2.24 11.00 -6.49
N TYR A 56 -2.90 12.07 -6.90
CA TYR A 56 -4.06 12.59 -6.18
C TYR A 56 -5.31 11.81 -6.59
N ASN A 57 -5.96 11.16 -5.63
CA ASN A 57 -7.26 10.53 -5.79
C ASN A 57 -8.36 11.56 -5.50
N PRO A 58 -9.06 12.11 -6.52
CA PRO A 58 -10.09 13.13 -6.30
C PRO A 58 -11.37 12.59 -5.66
N TYR A 59 -11.58 11.26 -5.67
CA TYR A 59 -12.78 10.66 -5.07
C TYR A 59 -12.66 10.60 -3.55
N GLU A 60 -11.47 10.31 -3.04
CA GLU A 60 -11.18 10.25 -1.59
C GLU A 60 -10.57 11.57 -1.07
N GLY A 61 -10.08 12.40 -1.99
CA GLY A 61 -9.50 13.71 -1.66
C GLY A 61 -8.10 13.62 -1.07
N GLU A 62 -7.38 12.51 -1.30
CA GLU A 62 -6.07 12.24 -0.73
C GLU A 62 -5.01 11.90 -1.79
N TRP A 63 -3.75 11.99 -1.40
CA TRP A 63 -2.62 11.55 -2.22
C TRP A 63 -2.22 10.16 -1.79
N GLU A 64 -2.00 9.26 -2.75
CA GLU A 64 -1.63 7.87 -2.49
C GLU A 64 -0.59 7.40 -3.50
N PHE A 65 0.19 6.39 -3.13
CA PHE A 65 1.08 5.72 -4.08
C PHE A 65 0.27 4.81 -5.00
N ALA A 66 0.16 5.18 -6.27
CA ALA A 66 -0.48 4.38 -7.29
C ALA A 66 0.58 3.59 -8.08
N PRO A 67 0.31 2.32 -8.43
CA PRO A 67 1.21 1.55 -9.28
C PRO A 67 1.43 2.23 -10.64
N PRO A 68 2.56 1.96 -11.31
CA PRO A 68 2.95 2.62 -12.57
C PRO A 68 1.93 2.37 -13.69
N TRP A 69 1.25 1.23 -13.65
CA TRP A 69 0.10 0.93 -14.50
C TRP A 69 -1.15 1.02 -13.63
N ASP A 70 -1.87 2.13 -13.77
CA ASP A 70 -3.23 2.29 -13.24
C ASP A 70 -4.17 1.37 -14.03
N GLY A 71 -3.98 0.06 -13.86
CA GLY A 71 -4.79 -1.00 -14.45
C GLY A 71 -6.08 -1.11 -13.67
N LEU A 72 -6.97 -0.13 -13.84
CA LEU A 72 -8.39 -0.35 -13.64
C LEU A 72 -8.86 -1.28 -14.78
N GLU A 73 -8.90 -2.58 -14.51
CA GLU A 73 -9.87 -3.51 -15.10
C GLU A 73 -10.89 -3.95 -14.05
#